data_AF-A0A974THA3-F1
#
_entry.id   AF-A0A974THA3-F1
#
_cell.length_a   1.000
_cell.length_b   1.000
_cell.length_c   1.000
_cell.angle_alpha   90.00
_cell.angle_beta   90.00
_cell.angle_gamma   90.00
#
_symmetry.space_group_name_H-M   'P 1'
#
loop_
_entity.id
_entity.type
_entity.pdbx_description
1 polymer ?
#
loop_
_entity_poly.entity_id
_entity_poly.type
_entity_poly.pdbx_seq_one_letter_code
_entity_poly.pdbx_strand_id
1 'polypeptide(L)'
;MIANKIRNVISGSLAGYGIASFICLLFLQSRWVDLAPRSPDLALNLYLKHNEHGSTVFFSPFQATSCALMFATSIPLFFLSGVVAPKKNTKFEANYIAARAIWEEDDPSHIRKPAFIFGATGAPFIIYFAGSWLVHWLNANGIVFDLG
;
A
#
# COMPACT_ATOMS: atom_id res chain seq x y z
N MET A 1 26.83 0.37 8.42
CA MET A 1 25.87 0.27 9.54
C MET A 1 24.65 1.20 9.38
N ILE A 2 24.81 2.53 9.28
CA ILE A 2 23.66 3.46 9.20
C ILE A 2 22.76 3.20 7.97
N ALA A 3 23.37 2.95 6.80
CA ALA A 3 22.62 2.67 5.56
C ALA A 3 21.70 1.44 5.67
N ASN A 4 22.12 0.37 6.36
CA ASN A 4 21.29 -0.83 6.55
C ASN A 4 20.10 -0.57 7.47
N LYS A 5 20.31 0.20 8.56
CA LYS A 5 19.24 0.61 9.47
C LYS A 5 18.18 1.43 8.72
N ILE A 6 18.60 2.41 7.91
CA ILE A 6 17.68 3.21 7.07
C ILE A 6 16.92 2.33 6.09
N ARG A 7 17.61 1.43 5.37
CA ARG A 7 16.96 0.50 4.42
C ARG A 7 15.96 -0.42 5.11
N ASN A 8 16.24 -0.89 6.32
CA ASN A 8 15.31 -1.69 7.11
C ASN A 8 14.04 -0.91 7.48
N VAL A 9 14.20 0.36 7.88
CA VAL A 9 13.07 1.24 8.17
C VAL A 9 12.23 1.46 6.91
N ILE A 10 12.85 1.86 5.80
CA ILE A 10 12.16 2.08 4.53
C ILE A 10 11.45 0.81 4.06
N SER A 11 12.14 -0.33 4.04
CA SER A 11 11.55 -1.62 3.67
C SER A 11 10.37 -1.99 4.56
N GLY A 12 10.51 -1.86 5.88
CA GLY A 12 9.42 -2.13 6.82
C GLY A 12 8.21 -1.25 6.55
N SER A 13 8.41 0.07 6.46
CA SER A 13 7.34 1.04 6.24
C SER A 13 6.65 0.87 4.89
N LEU A 14 7.39 0.59 3.81
CA LEU A 14 6.81 0.29 2.49
C LEU A 14 5.96 -0.97 2.52
N ALA A 15 6.42 -2.03 3.18
CA ALA A 15 5.66 -3.27 3.33
C ALA A 15 4.36 -3.03 4.11
N GLY A 16 4.45 -2.30 5.23
CA GLY A 16 3.31 -1.96 6.08
C GLY A 16 2.28 -1.12 5.34
N TYR A 17 2.74 -0.07 4.66
CA TYR A 17 1.89 0.80 3.85
C TYR A 17 1.24 0.03 2.70
N GLY A 18 2.01 -0.79 1.96
CA GLY A 18 1.49 -1.57 0.83
C GLY A 18 0.38 -2.54 1.23
N ILE A 19 0.54 -3.28 2.33
CA ILE A 19 -0.51 -4.17 2.84
C ILE A 19 -1.72 -3.37 3.34
N ALA A 20 -1.50 -2.35 4.17
CA ALA A 20 -2.60 -1.58 4.75
C ALA A 20 -3.42 -0.84 3.69
N SER A 21 -2.75 -0.25 2.69
CA SER A 21 -3.40 0.38 1.53
C SER A 21 -4.18 -0.63 0.69
N PHE A 22 -3.65 -1.84 0.47
CA PHE A 22 -4.37 -2.89 -0.25
C PHE A 22 -5.62 -3.36 0.51
N ILE A 23 -5.54 -3.55 1.83
CA ILE A 23 -6.70 -3.87 2.66
C ILE A 23 -7.73 -2.73 2.62
N CYS A 24 -7.27 -1.49 2.69
CA CYS A 24 -8.13 -0.31 2.58
C CYS A 24 -8.83 -0.24 1.21
N LEU A 25 -8.13 -0.57 0.12
CA LEU A 25 -8.70 -0.69 -1.22
C LEU A 25 -9.84 -1.72 -1.23
N LEU A 26 -9.59 -2.94 -0.75
CA LEU A 26 -10.62 -4.00 -0.73
C LEU A 26 -11.85 -3.58 0.06
N PHE A 27 -11.65 -2.92 1.21
CA PHE A 27 -12.74 -2.42 2.03
C PHE A 27 -13.52 -1.31 1.30
N LEU A 28 -12.84 -0.28 0.78
CA LEU A 28 -13.49 0.84 0.08
C LEU A 28 -14.22 0.37 -1.17
N GLN A 29 -13.61 -0.51 -1.95
CA GLN A 29 -14.21 -1.12 -3.14
C GLN A 29 -15.51 -1.84 -2.77
N SER A 30 -15.49 -2.74 -1.78
CA SER A 30 -16.70 -3.42 -1.31
C SER A 30 -17.80 -2.42 -0.89
N ARG A 31 -17.45 -1.38 -0.12
CA ARG A 31 -18.42 -0.37 0.33
C ARG A 31 -18.97 0.50 -0.80
N TRP A 32 -18.16 0.84 -1.80
CA TRP A 32 -18.61 1.61 -2.95
C TRP A 32 -19.48 0.80 -3.88
N VAL A 33 -19.16 -0.48 -4.11
CA VAL A 33 -19.97 -1.39 -4.93
C VAL A 33 -21.36 -1.58 -4.31
N ASP A 34 -21.45 -1.75 -2.99
CA ASP A 34 -22.72 -1.90 -2.28
C ASP A 34 -23.66 -0.69 -2.45
N LEU A 35 -23.11 0.50 -2.67
CA LEU A 35 -23.84 1.76 -2.77
C LEU A 35 -23.98 2.27 -4.22
N ALA A 36 -23.27 1.67 -5.17
CA ALA A 36 -23.21 2.14 -6.54
C ALA A 36 -24.49 1.77 -7.31
N PRO A 37 -25.04 2.71 -8.11
CA PRO A 37 -26.22 2.43 -8.92
C PRO A 37 -25.86 1.48 -10.08
N ARG A 38 -26.85 0.70 -10.51
CA ARG A 38 -26.75 -0.19 -11.68
C ARG A 38 -27.02 0.53 -13.01
N SER A 39 -27.36 1.81 -12.95
CA SER A 39 -27.55 2.71 -14.08
C SER A 39 -26.77 4.00 -13.84
N PRO A 40 -26.30 4.69 -14.89
CA PRO A 40 -25.57 5.93 -14.71
C PRO A 40 -26.48 7.00 -14.09
N ASP A 41 -25.96 7.72 -13.11
CA ASP A 41 -26.59 8.88 -12.47
C ASP A 41 -25.69 10.11 -12.64
N LEU A 42 -26.03 10.94 -13.62
CA LEU A 42 -25.28 12.16 -13.94
C LEU A 42 -25.41 13.24 -12.86
N ALA A 43 -26.50 13.25 -12.08
CA ALA A 43 -26.69 14.25 -11.04
C ALA A 43 -25.69 14.06 -9.89
N LEU A 44 -25.29 12.82 -9.62
CA LEU A 44 -24.29 12.46 -8.61
C LEU A 44 -22.89 12.22 -9.18
N ASN A 45 -22.67 12.49 -10.47
CA ASN A 45 -21.43 12.17 -11.19
C ASN A 45 -21.06 10.68 -11.16
N LEU A 46 -22.04 9.77 -11.10
CA LEU A 46 -21.84 8.32 -11.08
C LEU A 46 -22.07 7.77 -12.49
N TYR A 47 -21.07 7.87 -13.37
CA TYR A 47 -21.21 7.52 -14.79
C TYR A 47 -20.05 6.68 -15.34
N LEU A 48 -18.99 6.46 -14.57
CA LEU A 48 -17.88 5.61 -14.99
C LEU A 48 -18.26 4.16 -14.75
N LYS A 49 -18.18 3.36 -15.81
CA LYS A 49 -18.60 1.97 -15.78
C LYS A 49 -17.53 1.15 -15.05
N HIS A 50 -17.94 0.46 -13.99
CA HIS A 50 -17.07 -0.44 -13.21
C HIS A 50 -17.65 -1.85 -13.21
N ASN A 51 -16.86 -2.85 -13.59
CA ASN A 51 -17.31 -4.25 -13.66
C ASN A 51 -16.90 -5.05 -12.42
N GLU A 52 -17.90 -5.48 -11.65
CA GLU A 52 -17.70 -6.33 -10.48
C GLU A 52 -18.33 -7.70 -10.67
N HIS A 53 -17.47 -8.71 -10.87
CA HIS A 53 -17.87 -10.12 -10.95
C HIS A 53 -19.06 -10.40 -11.90
N GLY A 54 -19.15 -9.65 -13.00
CA GLY A 54 -20.22 -9.78 -14.00
C GLY A 54 -21.42 -8.86 -13.78
N SER A 55 -21.43 -8.04 -12.73
CA SER A 55 -22.37 -6.95 -12.54
C SER A 55 -21.73 -5.61 -12.91
N THR A 56 -22.39 -4.85 -13.78
CA THR A 56 -21.99 -3.47 -14.07
C THR A 56 -22.59 -2.53 -13.03
N VAL A 57 -21.74 -1.72 -12.41
CA VAL A 57 -22.12 -0.59 -11.54
C VAL A 57 -21.46 0.69 -12.04
N PHE A 58 -21.89 1.84 -11.53
CA PHE A 58 -21.37 3.14 -11.95
C PHE A 58 -20.70 3.90 -10.79
N PHE A 59 -19.44 4.25 -10.98
CA PHE A 59 -18.62 4.98 -10.03
C PHE A 59 -18.47 6.44 -10.43
N SER A 60 -18.09 7.26 -9.45
CA SER A 60 -17.64 8.62 -9.68
C SER A 60 -16.18 8.64 -10.15
N PRO A 61 -15.74 9.72 -10.82
CA PRO A 61 -14.33 9.95 -11.14
C PRO A 61 -13.42 9.86 -9.91
N PHE A 62 -13.90 10.25 -8.73
CA PHE A 62 -13.13 10.12 -7.50
C PHE A 62 -12.93 8.65 -7.12
N GLN A 63 -13.99 7.85 -7.13
CA GLN A 63 -13.93 6.43 -6.75
C GLN A 63 -13.07 5.62 -7.73
N ALA A 64 -13.29 5.80 -9.04
CA ALA A 64 -12.52 5.11 -10.08
C ALA A 64 -11.01 5.42 -9.95
N THR A 65 -10.66 6.71 -9.90
CA THR A 65 -9.26 7.14 -9.77
C THR A 65 -8.63 6.66 -8.45
N SER A 66 -9.37 6.70 -7.35
CA SER A 66 -8.89 6.20 -6.05
C SER A 66 -8.57 4.71 -6.10
N CYS A 67 -9.50 3.89 -6.61
CA CYS A 67 -9.29 2.46 -6.79
C CYS A 67 -8.06 2.17 -7.64
N ALA A 68 -7.96 2.84 -8.80
CA ALA A 68 -6.86 2.66 -9.74
C ALA A 68 -5.51 3.00 -9.12
N LEU A 69 -5.38 4.15 -8.47
CA LEU A 69 -4.13 4.58 -7.84
C LEU A 69 -3.74 3.69 -6.66
N MET A 70 -4.70 3.34 -5.79
CA MET A 70 -4.41 2.46 -4.66
C MET A 70 -3.95 1.09 -5.15
N PHE A 71 -4.62 0.50 -6.15
CA PHE A 71 -4.21 -0.77 -6.74
C PHE A 71 -2.82 -0.69 -7.38
N ALA A 72 -2.59 0.35 -8.20
CA ALA A 72 -1.33 0.54 -8.92
C ALA A 72 -0.15 0.84 -7.99
N THR A 73 -0.38 1.28 -6.75
CA THR A 73 0.69 1.61 -5.81
C THR A 73 0.85 0.59 -4.69
N SER A 74 -0.23 0.03 -4.14
CA SER A 74 -0.17 -0.83 -2.96
C SER A 74 0.65 -2.10 -3.20
N ILE A 75 0.41 -2.78 -4.32
CA ILE A 75 1.10 -4.02 -4.68
C ILE A 75 2.57 -3.75 -5.01
N PRO A 76 2.93 -2.79 -5.90
CA PRO A 76 4.32 -2.50 -6.18
C PRO A 76 5.11 -2.03 -4.96
N LEU A 77 4.54 -1.20 -4.09
CA LEU A 77 5.22 -0.76 -2.86
C LEU A 77 5.51 -1.92 -1.91
N PHE A 78 4.59 -2.88 -1.79
CA PHE A 78 4.84 -4.10 -1.04
C PHE A 78 5.99 -4.91 -1.62
N PHE A 79 6.06 -5.13 -2.94
CA PHE A 79 7.16 -5.87 -3.56
C PHE A 79 8.49 -5.10 -3.52
N LEU A 80 8.46 -3.79 -3.72
CA LEU A 80 9.62 -2.91 -3.59
C LEU A 80 10.24 -3.01 -2.20
N SER A 81 9.43 -3.23 -1.16
CA SER A 81 9.94 -3.50 0.18
C SER A 81 10.91 -4.68 0.23
N GLY A 82 10.65 -5.74 -0.55
CA GLY A 82 11.50 -6.93 -0.64
C GLY A 82 12.82 -6.65 -1.34
N VAL A 83 12.81 -5.80 -2.38
CA VAL A 83 14.01 -5.39 -3.12
C VAL A 83 14.91 -4.49 -2.25
N VAL A 84 14.31 -3.59 -1.47
CA VAL A 84 15.05 -2.66 -0.61
C VAL A 84 15.57 -3.34 0.66
N ALA A 85 14.90 -4.40 1.13
CA ALA A 85 15.27 -5.13 2.34
C ALA A 85 16.74 -5.57 2.29
N PRO A 86 17.57 -5.21 3.29
CA PRO A 86 18.91 -5.74 3.37
C PRO A 86 18.86 -7.24 3.70
N LYS A 87 19.87 -7.98 3.23
CA LYS A 87 20.03 -9.39 3.54
C LYS A 87 20.25 -9.55 5.05
N LYS A 88 19.69 -10.61 5.64
CA LYS A 88 20.00 -10.97 7.02
C LYS A 88 21.49 -11.32 7.13
N ASN A 89 22.19 -10.65 8.03
CA ASN A 89 23.56 -10.95 8.37
C ASN A 89 23.62 -11.71 9.69
N THR A 90 24.40 -12.78 9.71
CA THR A 90 24.66 -13.58 10.90
C THR A 90 26.17 -13.60 11.10
N LYS A 91 26.64 -13.16 12.27
CA LYS A 91 28.03 -13.39 12.66
C LYS A 91 28.12 -14.79 13.25
N PHE A 92 29.07 -15.57 12.76
CA PHE A 92 29.39 -16.87 13.34
C PHE A 92 30.64 -16.71 14.17
N GLU A 93 30.52 -16.93 15.48
CA GLU A 93 31.64 -17.03 16.40
C GLU A 93 31.88 -18.50 16.69
N ALA A 94 33.01 -19.04 16.24
CA ALA A 94 33.41 -20.42 16.51
C ALA A 94 34.59 -20.42 17.49
N ASN A 95 34.43 -21.16 18.59
CA ASN A 95 35.49 -21.54 19.51
C ASN A 95 35.75 -23.03 19.39
N TYR A 96 36.88 -23.51 19.94
CA TYR A 96 37.34 -24.91 19.87
C TYR A 96 36.30 -25.96 20.31
N ILE A 97 35.27 -25.56 21.06
CA ILE A 97 34.27 -26.45 21.69
C ILE A 97 32.84 -26.11 21.26
N ALA A 98 32.59 -24.95 20.62
CA ALA A 98 31.24 -24.52 20.27
C ALA A 98 31.24 -23.47 19.16
N ALA A 99 30.20 -23.50 18.31
CA ALA A 99 29.88 -22.44 17.38
C ALA A 99 28.58 -21.74 17.81
N ARG A 100 28.58 -20.41 17.81
CA ARG A 100 27.41 -19.56 18.09
C ARG A 100 27.14 -18.66 16.89
N ALA A 101 25.89 -18.64 16.46
CA ALA A 101 25.38 -17.62 15.55
C ALA A 101 24.85 -16.43 16.37
N ILE A 102 25.39 -15.24 16.15
CA ILE A 102 24.92 -13.98 16.75
C ILE A 102 24.31 -13.13 15.62
N TRP A 103 23.06 -12.72 15.81
CA TRP A 103 22.38 -11.79 14.91
C TRP A 103 22.97 -10.39 15.11
N GLU A 104 23.30 -9.68 14.02
CA GLU A 104 23.75 -8.30 14.12
C GLU A 104 22.62 -7.40 14.63
N GLU A 105 22.97 -6.32 15.33
CA GLU A 105 21.99 -5.38 15.89
C GLU A 105 21.17 -4.64 14.80
N ASP A 106 21.66 -4.60 13.56
CA ASP A 106 20.94 -4.13 12.38
C ASP A 106 20.20 -5.24 11.63
N ASP A 107 20.00 -6.42 12.24
CA ASP A 107 19.20 -7.50 11.66
C ASP A 107 17.80 -7.00 11.30
N PRO A 108 17.36 -7.15 10.03
CA PRO A 108 16.02 -6.84 9.57
C PRO A 108 14.91 -7.32 10.52
N SER A 109 15.11 -8.45 11.21
CA SER A 109 14.09 -9.02 12.08
C SER A 109 13.65 -8.11 13.26
N HIS A 110 14.54 -7.25 13.75
CA HIS A 110 14.28 -6.35 14.89
C HIS A 110 13.72 -5.00 14.46
N ILE A 111 14.26 -4.39 13.40
CA ILE A 111 13.90 -3.03 12.96
C ILE A 111 12.70 -3.04 12.02
N ARG A 112 12.55 -4.08 11.19
CA ARG A 112 11.51 -4.11 10.15
C ARG A 112 10.10 -4.24 10.73
N LYS A 113 9.94 -4.95 11.85
CA LYS A 113 8.64 -5.12 12.52
C LYS A 113 8.03 -3.80 13.03
N PRO A 114 8.72 -2.98 13.85
CA PRO A 114 8.18 -1.70 14.27
C PRO A 114 8.01 -0.74 13.09
N ALA A 115 8.92 -0.75 12.12
CA ALA A 115 8.79 0.05 10.90
C ALA A 115 7.57 -0.35 10.04
N PHE A 116 7.25 -1.64 10.00
CA PHE A 116 6.05 -2.18 9.37
C PHE A 116 4.78 -1.67 10.07
N ILE A 117 4.72 -1.78 11.40
CA ILE A 117 3.58 -1.29 12.18
C ILE A 117 3.40 0.21 11.96
N PHE A 118 4.50 0.98 11.98
CA PHE A 118 4.48 2.41 11.68
C PHE A 118 3.93 2.71 10.28
N GLY A 119 4.41 2.00 9.25
CA GLY A 119 3.91 2.16 7.88
C GLY A 119 2.43 1.80 7.74
N ALA A 120 2.00 0.71 8.38
CA ALA A 120 0.62 0.25 8.35
C ALA A 120 -0.34 1.21 9.08
N THR A 121 0.07 1.72 10.24
CA THR A 121 -0.74 2.68 11.03
C THR A 121 -0.75 4.08 10.41
N GLY A 122 0.32 4.48 9.72
CA GLY A 122 0.37 5.74 8.98
C GLY A 122 -0.43 5.71 7.67
N ALA A 123 -0.65 4.55 7.06
CA ALA A 123 -1.30 4.44 5.76
C ALA A 123 -2.71 5.06 5.70
N PRO A 124 -3.63 4.81 6.66
CA PRO A 124 -4.95 5.45 6.64
C PRO A 124 -4.89 6.97 6.65
N PHE A 125 -3.97 7.57 7.42
CA PHE A 125 -3.77 9.02 7.45
C PHE A 125 -3.26 9.54 6.09
N ILE A 126 -2.26 8.88 5.52
CA ILE A 126 -1.72 9.26 4.21
C ILE A 126 -2.79 9.15 3.11
N ILE A 127 -3.52 8.04 3.07
CA ILE A 127 -4.58 7.79 2.08
C ILE A 127 -5.70 8.83 2.22
N TYR A 128 -6.16 9.08 3.46
CA TYR A 128 -7.27 9.99 3.69
C TYR A 128 -6.91 11.45 3.41
N PHE A 129 -5.76 11.92 3.89
CA PHE A 129 -5.37 13.32 3.74
C PHE A 129 -4.67 13.59 2.40
N ALA A 130 -3.54 12.92 2.15
CA ALA A 130 -2.75 13.17 0.95
C ALA A 130 -3.38 12.50 -0.29
N GLY A 131 -3.92 11.29 -0.14
CA GLY A 131 -4.56 10.56 -1.23
C GLY A 131 -5.81 11.28 -1.74
N SER A 132 -6.73 11.67 -0.85
CA SER A 132 -7.93 12.42 -1.25
C SER A 132 -7.59 13.73 -1.96
N TRP A 133 -6.65 14.52 -1.40
CA TRP A 133 -6.19 15.76 -2.03
C TRP A 133 -5.61 15.51 -3.43
N LEU A 134 -4.77 14.50 -3.59
CA LEU A 134 -4.17 14.14 -4.87
C LEU A 134 -5.23 13.73 -5.91
N VAL A 135 -6.21 12.90 -5.52
CA VAL A 135 -7.29 12.46 -6.41
C VAL A 135 -8.15 13.64 -6.85
N HIS A 136 -8.52 14.53 -5.93
CA HIS A 136 -9.26 15.75 -6.28
C HIS A 136 -8.47 16.64 -7.23
N TRP A 137 -7.17 16.81 -6.99
CA TRP A 137 -6.30 17.57 -7.87
C TRP A 137 -6.20 16.95 -9.28
N LEU A 138 -6.03 15.64 -9.39
CA LEU A 138 -5.99 14.94 -10.68
C LEU A 138 -7.31 15.11 -11.45
N ASN A 139 -8.44 14.82 -10.80
CA ASN A 139 -9.76 14.92 -11.41
C ASN A 139 -10.09 16.37 -11.83
N ALA A 140 -9.68 17.37 -11.03
CA ALA A 140 -9.85 18.79 -11.39
C ALA A 140 -9.06 19.20 -12.64
N ASN A 141 -7.96 18.51 -12.94
CA ASN A 141 -7.18 18.69 -14.17
C ASN A 141 -7.68 17.78 -15.32
N GLY A 142 -8.83 17.13 -15.17
CA GLY A 142 -9.40 16.23 -16.17
C GLY A 142 -8.69 14.87 -16.27
N ILE A 143 -7.79 14.55 -15.33
CA ILE A 143 -7.09 13.26 -15.30
C ILE A 143 -7.93 12.29 -14.48
N VAL A 144 -8.56 11.34 -15.17
CA VAL A 144 -9.35 10.28 -14.56
C VAL A 144 -8.72 8.94 -14.92
N PHE A 145 -8.43 8.14 -13.90
CA PHE A 145 -7.93 6.78 -14.08
C PHE A 145 -9.06 5.79 -13.85
N ASP A 146 -9.35 5.00 -14.87
CA ASP A 146 -10.37 3.95 -14.83
C ASP A 146 -9.72 2.66 -15.34
N LEU A 147 -9.69 1.63 -14.50
CA LEU A 147 -9.09 0.33 -14.83
C LEU A 147 -10.15 -0.71 -15.27
N GLY A 148 -11.43 -0.33 -15.33
CA GLY A 148 -12.52 -1.12 -15.93
C GLY A 148 -13.27 -2.04 -14.99
#